data_AF-A0A9J5ZR79-F1
#
_entry.id   AF-A0A9J5ZR79-F1
#
_cell.length_a   1.000
_cell.length_b   1.000
_cell.length_c   1.000
_cell.angle_alpha   90.00
_cell.angle_beta   90.00
_cell.angle_gamma   90.00
#
_symmetry.space_group_name_H-M   'P 1'
#
loop_
_entity.id
_entity.type
_entity.pdbx_description
1 polymer ?
#
loop_
_entity_poly.entity_id
_entity_poly.type
_entity_poly.pdbx_seq_one_letter_code
_entity_poly.pdbx_strand_id
1 'polypeptide(L)'
;MMKTTHFTPVQGHIKIKKTITQFEQFTKVLVLPFAIALAHVFPHWMKEMVQLVEKGNMHRVQLWDVTEDNNHNNDERAYVVKMKPCKDYAIVCADLFENRGLSYGDEIELYWDSNSNNFKFKLIN
;
A
#
# COMPACT_ATOMS: atom_id res chain seq x y z
N MET A 1 -22.69 2.78 -1.24
CA MET A 1 -22.34 3.18 -2.61
C MET A 1 -20.84 3.02 -2.75
N MET A 2 -20.36 2.02 -3.50
CA MET A 2 -18.92 1.76 -3.67
C MET A 2 -18.32 2.83 -4.57
N LYS A 3 -17.35 3.60 -4.07
CA LYS A 3 -16.57 4.54 -4.90
C LYS A 3 -15.61 3.72 -5.77
N THR A 4 -15.70 3.94 -7.07
CA THR A 4 -14.85 3.31 -8.09
C THR A 4 -13.43 3.85 -7.98
N THR A 5 -12.45 2.95 -7.81
CA THR A 5 -11.02 3.30 -7.87
C THR A 5 -10.63 3.62 -9.30
N HIS A 6 -10.09 4.81 -9.55
CA HIS A 6 -9.63 5.24 -10.88
C HIS A 6 -8.12 5.02 -11.03
N PHE A 7 -7.72 4.27 -12.05
CA PHE A 7 -6.32 3.96 -12.37
C PHE A 7 -5.86 4.87 -13.49
N THR A 8 -4.75 5.61 -13.28
CA THR A 8 -4.10 6.38 -14.35
C THR A 8 -2.66 5.88 -14.53
N PRO A 9 -2.30 5.32 -15.70
CA PRO A 9 -0.92 4.99 -15.99
C PRO A 9 -0.12 6.28 -16.17
N VAL A 10 0.97 6.45 -15.41
CA VAL A 10 2.01 7.44 -15.68
C VAL A 10 3.31 6.69 -15.91
N GLN A 11 4.03 7.07 -16.95
CA GLN A 11 5.22 6.42 -17.49
C GLN A 11 6.21 6.00 -16.38
N GLY A 12 6.48 4.70 -16.25
CA GLY A 12 7.49 4.11 -15.36
C GLY A 12 6.99 3.42 -14.09
N HIS A 13 5.86 3.85 -13.50
CA HIS A 13 5.32 3.26 -12.26
C HIS A 13 3.80 3.24 -12.26
N ILE A 14 3.18 2.07 -12.05
CA ILE A 14 1.73 2.00 -11.86
C ILE A 14 1.40 2.48 -10.45
N LYS A 15 0.82 3.69 -10.40
CA LYS A 15 0.35 4.33 -9.18
C LYS A 15 -1.12 4.00 -8.94
N ILE A 16 -1.42 3.59 -7.72
CA ILE A 16 -2.79 3.45 -7.22
C ILE A 16 -3.17 4.82 -6.67
N LYS A 17 -4.14 5.49 -7.30
CA LYS A 17 -4.82 6.65 -6.73
C LYS A 17 -6.13 6.17 -6.10
N LYS A 18 -6.35 6.49 -4.84
CA LYS A 18 -7.59 6.09 -4.15
C LYS A 18 -7.94 7.01 -3.00
N THR A 19 -9.20 6.95 -2.60
CA THR A 19 -9.69 7.56 -1.36
C THR A 19 -9.59 6.55 -0.22
N ILE A 20 -9.13 6.99 0.95
CA ILE A 20 -9.14 6.19 2.18
C ILE A 20 -10.59 5.86 2.56
N THR A 21 -10.87 4.58 2.73
CA THR A 21 -12.18 4.09 3.16
C THR A 21 -12.29 4.07 4.70
N GLN A 22 -13.52 4.00 5.22
CA GLN A 22 -13.75 3.85 6.67
C GLN A 22 -13.10 2.57 7.22
N PHE A 23 -13.11 1.49 6.43
CA PHE A 23 -12.46 0.23 6.77
C PHE A 23 -10.95 0.41 6.94
N GLU A 24 -10.30 1.06 5.99
CA GLU A 24 -8.86 1.34 6.02
C GLU A 24 -8.47 2.25 7.18
N GLN A 25 -9.25 3.31 7.43
CA GLN A 25 -9.06 4.19 8.57
C GLN A 25 -9.16 3.44 9.91
N PHE A 26 -10.18 2.58 10.05
CA PHE A 26 -10.44 1.85 11.29
C PHE A 26 -9.38 0.77 11.55
N THR A 27 -8.99 0.04 10.51
CA THR A 27 -8.04 -1.07 10.62
C THR A 27 -6.58 -0.66 10.45
N LYS A 28 -6.33 0.60 10.09
CA LYS A 28 -4.99 1.17 9.86
C LYS A 28 -4.23 0.40 8.78
N VAL A 29 -4.92 0.11 7.69
CA VAL A 29 -4.36 -0.60 6.53
C VAL A 29 -4.60 0.18 5.24
N LEU A 30 -3.75 -0.06 4.26
CA LEU A 30 -3.99 0.31 2.87
C LEU A 30 -4.28 -0.96 2.07
N VAL A 31 -5.46 -1.05 1.46
CA VAL A 31 -5.85 -2.17 0.60
C VAL A 31 -5.12 -2.06 -0.72
N LEU A 32 -4.34 -3.10 -1.01
CA LEU A 32 -3.63 -3.36 -2.25
C LEU A 32 -4.38 -4.42 -3.06
N PRO A 33 -5.05 -4.05 -4.16
CA PRO A 33 -5.85 -4.98 -4.95
C PRO A 33 -5.01 -6.14 -5.49
N PHE A 34 -5.59 -7.35 -5.54
CA PHE A 34 -4.94 -8.57 -6.01
C PHE A 34 -4.22 -8.38 -7.36
N ALA A 35 -4.91 -7.78 -8.34
CA ALA A 35 -4.36 -7.58 -9.68
C ALA A 35 -3.14 -6.66 -9.68
N ILE A 36 -3.12 -5.64 -8.82
CA ILE A 36 -2.00 -4.70 -8.71
C ILE A 36 -0.81 -5.36 -8.01
N ALA A 37 -1.06 -6.09 -6.90
CA ALA A 37 -0.01 -6.85 -6.22
C ALA A 37 0.68 -7.82 -7.18
N LEU A 38 -0.11 -8.57 -7.96
CA LEU A 38 0.40 -9.57 -8.90
C LEU A 38 1.19 -8.95 -10.06
N ALA A 39 0.72 -7.84 -10.62
CA ALA A 39 1.33 -7.24 -11.80
C ALA A 39 2.52 -6.31 -11.48
N HIS A 40 2.57 -5.72 -10.28
CA HIS A 40 3.48 -4.60 -10.00
C HIS A 40 4.28 -4.69 -8.70
N VAL A 41 3.93 -5.59 -7.79
CA VAL A 41 4.68 -5.76 -6.52
C VAL A 41 5.44 -7.08 -6.54
N PHE A 42 4.72 -8.19 -6.69
CA PHE A 42 5.27 -9.54 -6.62
C PHE A 42 6.35 -9.87 -7.66
N PRO A 43 6.35 -9.28 -8.89
CA PRO A 43 7.46 -9.49 -9.83
C PRO A 43 8.83 -9.01 -9.30
N HIS A 44 8.84 -8.13 -8.29
CA HIS A 44 10.06 -7.61 -7.68
C HIS A 44 10.44 -8.33 -6.38
N TRP A 45 9.61 -9.27 -5.92
CA TRP A 45 9.85 -10.02 -4.69
C TRP A 45 10.48 -11.38 -4.99
N MET A 46 11.23 -11.91 -4.03
CA MET A 46 11.67 -13.30 -4.11
C MET A 46 10.45 -14.23 -4.02
N LYS A 47 10.51 -15.37 -4.72
CA LYS A 47 9.42 -16.34 -4.79
C LYS A 47 8.95 -16.80 -3.40
N GLU A 48 9.88 -16.97 -2.47
CA GLU A 48 9.63 -17.38 -1.10
C GLU A 48 8.81 -16.35 -0.33
N MET A 49 9.05 -15.05 -0.57
CA MET A 49 8.29 -13.95 0.04
C MET A 49 6.84 -13.95 -0.44
N VAL A 50 6.64 -14.12 -1.74
CA VAL A 50 5.30 -14.21 -2.34
C VAL A 50 4.54 -15.41 -1.76
N GLN A 51 5.16 -16.59 -1.75
CA GLN A 51 4.56 -17.81 -1.18
C GLN A 51 4.21 -17.67 0.30
N LEU A 52 5.03 -16.96 1.07
CA LEU A 52 4.81 -16.71 2.49
C LEU A 52 3.51 -15.92 2.69
N VAL A 53 3.31 -14.84 1.94
CA VAL A 53 2.08 -14.03 1.99
C VAL A 53 0.88 -14.77 1.41
N GLU A 54 1.06 -15.56 0.35
CA GLU A 54 -0.02 -16.35 -0.24
C GLU A 54 -0.61 -17.39 0.73
N LYS A 55 0.22 -17.95 1.61
CA LYS A 55 -0.17 -18.86 2.70
C LYS A 55 -0.85 -18.11 3.87
N GLY A 56 -0.89 -16.78 3.82
CA GLY A 56 -1.53 -15.92 4.83
C GLY A 56 -0.59 -15.46 5.95
N ASN A 57 0.73 -15.63 5.80
CA ASN A 57 1.69 -15.05 6.73
C ASN A 57 1.96 -13.58 6.37
N MET A 58 2.61 -12.84 7.28
CA MET A 58 3.01 -11.45 7.04
C MET A 58 4.42 -11.37 6.45
N HIS A 59 4.64 -10.44 5.52
CA HIS A 59 5.97 -10.08 5.05
C HIS A 59 6.25 -8.61 5.36
N ARG A 60 7.30 -8.32 6.13
CA ARG A 60 7.69 -6.94 6.45
C ARG A 60 8.14 -6.23 5.18
N VAL A 61 7.74 -4.97 5.05
CA VAL A 61 8.09 -4.12 3.92
C VAL A 61 8.44 -2.74 4.44
N GLN A 62 9.21 -1.99 3.67
CA GLN A 62 9.37 -0.57 3.94
C GLN A 62 8.24 0.19 3.25
N LEU A 63 7.64 1.13 3.97
CA LEU A 63 6.65 2.07 3.45
C LEU A 63 7.17 3.49 3.70
N TRP A 64 7.54 4.17 2.62
CA TRP A 64 8.09 5.51 2.67
C TRP A 64 6.98 6.50 2.40
N ASP A 65 6.80 7.42 3.32
CA ASP A 65 6.02 8.62 3.06
C ASP A 65 6.84 9.60 2.21
N VAL A 66 6.31 9.97 1.05
CA VAL A 66 6.90 10.92 0.10
C VAL A 66 5.96 12.09 -0.19
N THR A 67 5.08 12.39 0.78
CA THR A 67 4.20 13.56 0.71
C THR A 67 4.99 14.86 0.76
N GLU A 68 6.01 14.93 1.62
CA GLU A 68 6.91 16.08 1.77
C GLU A 68 8.33 15.68 1.37
N ASP A 69 9.04 16.54 0.62
CA ASP A 69 10.33 16.22 0.00
C ASP A 69 11.45 15.83 0.99
N ASN A 70 11.28 16.14 2.28
CA ASN A 70 12.33 15.97 3.30
C ASN A 70 11.99 14.97 4.40
N ASN A 71 10.79 14.37 4.40
CA ASN A 71 10.33 13.54 5.52
C ASN A 71 10.02 12.10 5.06
N HIS A 72 11.07 11.29 4.92
CA HIS A 72 10.98 9.87 4.60
C HIS A 72 10.62 9.03 5.83
N ASN A 73 9.58 9.40 6.57
CA ASN A 73 9.24 8.64 7.76
C ASN A 73 8.84 7.22 7.32
N ASN A 74 9.74 6.27 7.58
CA ASN A 74 9.61 4.87 7.22
C ASN A 74 8.77 4.25 8.30
N ASP A 75 7.53 3.85 7.99
CA ASP A 75 6.82 2.94 8.87
C ASP A 75 7.60 1.61 8.89
N GLU A 76 8.54 1.49 9.83
CA GLU A 76 9.45 0.34 9.97
C GLU A 76 8.70 -0.94 10.36
N ARG A 77 7.45 -0.78 10.81
CA ARG A 77 6.57 -1.86 11.22
C ARG A 77 5.62 -2.27 10.11
N ALA A 78 5.67 -1.63 8.95
CA ALA A 78 4.79 -1.96 7.85
C ALA A 78 4.99 -3.41 7.37
N TYR A 79 3.88 -4.08 7.07
CA TYR A 79 3.92 -5.42 6.50
C TYR A 79 2.74 -5.66 5.56
N VAL A 80 2.95 -6.57 4.62
CA VAL A 80 1.92 -7.05 3.70
C VAL A 80 1.35 -8.36 4.21
N VAL A 81 0.03 -8.47 4.19
CA VAL A 81 -0.70 -9.70 4.49
C VAL A 81 -1.83 -9.92 3.48
N LYS A 82 -2.16 -11.17 3.20
CA LYS A 82 -3.30 -11.53 2.37
C LYS A 82 -4.61 -11.40 3.14
N MET A 83 -5.56 -10.67 2.59
CA MET A 83 -6.90 -10.50 3.13
C MET A 83 -7.76 -11.73 2.84
N LYS A 84 -8.57 -12.13 3.82
CA LYS A 84 -9.59 -13.17 3.70
C LYS A 84 -10.96 -12.55 3.98
N PRO A 85 -12.01 -12.82 3.18
CA PRO A 85 -12.04 -13.77 2.05
C PRO A 85 -11.68 -13.18 0.67
N CYS A 86 -11.51 -11.87 0.52
CA CYS A 86 -11.46 -11.18 -0.78
C CYS A 86 -10.18 -11.37 -1.62
N LYS A 87 -9.19 -12.13 -1.14
CA LYS A 87 -7.89 -12.42 -1.80
C LYS A 87 -7.01 -11.22 -2.12
N ASP A 88 -7.49 -9.99 -1.92
CA ASP A 88 -6.68 -8.78 -1.92
C ASP A 88 -5.59 -8.83 -0.85
N TYR A 89 -4.69 -7.87 -0.88
CA TYR A 89 -3.63 -7.72 0.11
C TYR A 89 -3.85 -6.43 0.90
N ALA A 90 -3.33 -6.39 2.11
CA ALA A 90 -3.32 -5.21 2.95
C ALA A 90 -1.88 -4.87 3.32
N ILE A 91 -1.52 -3.59 3.19
CA ILE A 91 -0.34 -3.03 3.83
C ILE A 91 -0.79 -2.52 5.19
N VAL A 92 -0.44 -3.23 6.26
CA VAL A 92 -0.71 -2.77 7.63
C VAL A 92 0.35 -1.73 7.97
N CYS A 93 -0.09 -0.52 8.36
CA CYS A 93 0.79 0.64 8.52
C CYS A 93 0.22 1.63 9.55
N ALA A 94 0.10 1.17 10.80
CA ALA A 94 -0.49 1.96 11.87
C ALA A 94 0.26 3.28 12.14
N ASP A 95 1.59 3.22 12.12
CA ASP A 95 2.42 4.40 12.38
C ASP A 95 2.20 5.46 11.31
N LEU A 96 2.03 5.07 10.03
CA LEU A 96 1.67 6.02 8.97
C LEU A 96 0.33 6.72 9.25
N PHE A 97 -0.72 5.95 9.59
CA PHE A 97 -2.04 6.52 9.86
C PHE A 97 -2.03 7.47 11.06
N GLU A 98 -1.31 7.13 12.13
CA GLU A 98 -1.21 7.94 13.33
C GLU A 98 -0.41 9.22 13.08
N ASN A 99 0.76 9.11 12.44
CA ASN A 99 1.66 10.24 12.21
C ASN A 99 1.07 11.27 11.23
N ARG A 100 0.33 10.82 10.20
CA ARG A 100 -0.30 11.71 9.22
C ARG A 100 -1.73 12.12 9.58
N GLY A 101 -2.34 11.51 10.61
CA GLY A 101 -3.74 11.74 10.93
C GLY A 101 -4.70 11.29 9.81
N LEU A 102 -4.32 10.24 9.06
CA LEU A 102 -5.07 9.78 7.89
C LEU A 102 -6.51 9.41 8.26
N SER A 103 -7.45 9.93 7.48
CA SER A 103 -8.87 9.91 7.76
C SER A 103 -9.70 9.51 6.54
N TYR A 104 -10.93 9.07 6.79
CA TYR A 104 -11.88 8.77 5.73
C TYR A 104 -12.06 9.98 4.81
N GLY A 105 -11.95 9.73 3.50
CA GLY A 105 -12.09 10.77 2.49
C GLY A 105 -10.77 11.34 1.97
N ASP A 106 -9.65 11.10 2.65
CA ASP A 106 -8.34 11.52 2.17
C ASP A 106 -7.97 10.83 0.86
N GLU A 107 -7.42 11.58 -0.09
CA GLU A 107 -6.92 11.04 -1.35
C GLU A 107 -5.44 10.72 -1.26
N ILE A 108 -5.05 9.54 -1.70
CA ILE A 108 -3.67 9.04 -1.60
C ILE A 108 -3.19 8.43 -2.91
N GLU A 109 -1.88 8.48 -3.09
CA GLU A 109 -1.11 7.76 -4.09
C GLU A 109 -0.27 6.68 -3.40
N LEU A 110 -0.34 5.44 -3.92
CA LEU A 110 0.46 4.31 -3.46
C LEU A 110 1.09 3.60 -4.66
N TYR A 111 2.39 3.31 -4.60
CA TYR A 111 3.06 2.52 -5.62
C TYR A 111 4.26 1.76 -5.05
N TRP A 112 4.71 0.74 -5.78
CA TRP A 112 5.98 0.07 -5.52
C TRP A 112 7.08 0.72 -6.35
N ASP A 113 8.16 1.13 -5.70
CA ASP A 113 9.36 1.64 -6.37
C ASP A 113 10.39 0.51 -6.49
N SER A 114 10.61 0.03 -7.71
CA SER A 114 11.58 -1.02 -7.99
C SER A 114 13.03 -0.60 -7.79
N ASN A 115 13.34 0.71 -7.81
CA ASN A 115 14.71 1.19 -7.63
C ASN A 115 15.14 1.12 -6.17
N SER A 116 14.24 1.50 -5.25
CA SER A 116 14.51 1.48 -3.81
C SER A 116 13.88 0.28 -3.08
N ASN A 117 13.19 -0.61 -3.81
CA ASN A 117 12.62 -1.86 -3.34
C ASN A 117 11.66 -1.70 -2.13
N ASN A 118 10.80 -0.67 -2.19
CA ASN A 118 9.85 -0.35 -1.14
C ASN A 118 8.55 0.26 -1.67
N PHE A 119 7.55 0.37 -0.81
CA PHE A 119 6.33 1.11 -1.12
C PHE A 119 6.53 2.61 -0.90
N LYS A 120 5.95 3.41 -1.78
CA LYS A 120 5.86 4.86 -1.68
C LYS A 120 4.41 5.26 -1.45
N PHE A 121 4.18 6.03 -0.39
CA PHE A 121 2.91 6.63 -0.05
C PHE A 121 2.99 8.15 -0.27
N LYS A 122 1.93 8.73 -0.82
CA LYS A 122 1.78 10.18 -0.90
C LYS A 122 0.34 10.56 -0.57
N LEU A 123 0.14 11.41 0.43
CA LEU A 123 -1.12 12.10 0.62
C LEU A 123 -1.27 13.16 -0.48
N ILE A 124 -2.40 13.14 -1.18
CA ILE A 124 -2.67 14.03 -2.32
C ILE A 124 -3.44 15.27 -1.87
N ASN A 125 -4.43 15.03 -1.00
CA ASN A 125 -5.59 15.88 -0.70
C ASN A 125 -5.59 17.28 -1.34
#